data_AF-A0A8X6LBG7-F1
#
_entry.id   AF-A0A8X6LBG7-F1
#
_cell.length_a   1.000
_cell.length_b   1.000
_cell.length_c   1.000
_cell.angle_alpha   90.00
_cell.angle_beta   90.00
_cell.angle_gamma   90.00
#
_symmetry.space_group_name_H-M   'P 1'
#
loop_
_entity.id
_entity.type
_entity.pdbx_description
1 polymer ?
#
loop_
_entity_poly.entity_id
_entity_poly.type
_entity_poly.pdbx_seq_one_letter_code
_entity_poly.pdbx_strand_id
1 'polypeptide(L)'
;MFNLSLQVFNLSQLKKASKVADRILEVTPAQVNAASKYSSANSDNCSEFEFLKELKFLRQEVKELQRSRSFSRNRFNSRNHGKSPKPTASNVCWYHYKFAETARKCIQPCSSQGNLNGQE
;
A
#
# COMPACT_ATOMS: atom_id res chain seq x y z
N MET A 1 -49.21 7.03 -52.22
CA MET A 1 -48.08 6.88 -51.27
C MET A 1 -46.84 7.38 -51.99
N PHE A 2 -46.19 8.52 -51.74
CA PHE A 2 -46.11 9.43 -50.60
C PHE A 2 -45.88 10.86 -51.13
N ASN A 3 -46.48 11.87 -50.48
CA ASN A 3 -46.20 13.29 -50.71
C ASN A 3 -44.83 13.64 -50.10
N LEU A 4 -43.84 13.97 -50.92
CA LEU A 4 -42.56 14.56 -50.48
C LEU A 4 -42.59 16.06 -50.73
N SER A 5 -43.34 16.79 -49.88
CA SER A 5 -43.18 18.24 -49.75
C SER A 5 -41.95 18.52 -48.90
N LEU A 6 -40.76 18.47 -49.50
CA LEU A 6 -39.62 19.23 -48.98
C LEU A 6 -39.89 20.70 -49.28
N GLN A 7 -40.54 21.39 -48.35
CA GLN A 7 -40.51 22.84 -48.30
C GLN A 7 -39.08 23.27 -47.94
N VAL A 8 -38.23 23.34 -48.96
CA VAL A 8 -36.95 24.02 -48.89
C VAL A 8 -37.24 25.45 -48.47
N PHE A 9 -36.69 25.88 -47.32
CA PHE A 9 -36.76 27.25 -46.85
C PHE A 9 -36.45 28.20 -48.01
N ASN A 10 -37.36 29.15 -48.29
CA ASN A 10 -37.14 30.06 -49.41
C ASN A 10 -36.09 31.13 -49.05
N LEU A 11 -35.42 31.70 -50.06
CA LEU A 11 -34.35 32.69 -49.87
C LEU A 11 -34.78 33.90 -49.04
N SER A 12 -36.07 34.27 -49.05
CA SER A 12 -36.57 35.38 -48.25
C SER A 12 -36.58 35.06 -46.74
N GLN A 13 -36.88 33.81 -46.37
CA GLN A 13 -36.84 33.34 -44.99
C GLN A 13 -35.40 33.28 -44.48
N LEU A 14 -34.46 32.80 -45.31
CA LEU A 14 -33.04 32.79 -44.98
C LEU A 14 -32.48 34.21 -44.79
N LYS A 15 -32.84 35.15 -45.67
CA LYS A 15 -32.44 36.56 -45.52
C LYS A 15 -33.00 37.20 -44.24
N LYS A 16 -34.23 36.86 -43.86
CA LYS A 16 -34.82 37.33 -42.59
C LYS A 16 -34.10 36.74 -41.39
N ALA A 17 -33.78 35.44 -41.41
CA ALA A 17 -33.04 34.77 -40.34
C ALA A 17 -31.63 35.35 -40.18
N SER A 18 -30.91 35.60 -41.27
CA SER A 18 -29.58 36.24 -41.26
C SER A 18 -29.63 37.60 -40.56
N LYS A 19 -30.57 38.47 -40.96
CA LYS A 19 -30.70 39.82 -40.38
C LYS A 19 -30.97 39.78 -38.86
N VAL A 20 -31.73 38.78 -38.40
CA VAL A 20 -31.99 38.59 -36.96
C VAL A 20 -30.72 38.11 -36.25
N ALA A 21 -29.97 37.19 -36.84
CA ALA A 21 -28.70 36.73 -36.28
C ALA A 21 -27.66 37.87 -36.18
N ASP A 22 -27.53 38.68 -37.22
CA ASP A 22 -26.64 39.85 -37.23
C ASP A 22 -27.04 40.83 -36.11
N ARG A 23 -28.34 41.07 -35.93
CA ARG A 23 -28.84 41.97 -34.88
C ARG A 23 -28.61 41.42 -33.48
N ILE A 24 -28.69 40.11 -33.29
CA ILE A 24 -28.34 39.46 -32.01
C ILE A 24 -26.87 39.73 -31.72
N LEU A 25 -25.96 39.48 -32.68
CA LEU A 25 -24.53 39.72 -32.51
C LEU A 25 -24.18 41.19 -32.21
N GLU A 26 -24.89 42.15 -32.80
CA GLU A 26 -24.70 43.58 -32.53
C GLU A 26 -25.13 44.00 -31.12
N VAL A 27 -26.22 43.43 -30.61
CA VAL A 27 -26.85 43.87 -29.35
C VAL A 27 -26.41 43.02 -28.16
N THR A 28 -25.98 41.77 -28.38
CA THR A 28 -25.42 40.94 -27.33
C THR A 28 -23.94 41.26 -27.13
N PRO A 29 -23.51 41.72 -25.95
CA PRO A 29 -22.08 41.75 -25.66
C PRO A 29 -21.53 40.32 -25.78
N ALA A 30 -20.28 40.17 -26.22
CA ALA A 30 -19.63 38.86 -26.33
C ALA A 30 -19.54 38.21 -24.95
N GLN A 31 -20.58 37.47 -24.58
CA GLN A 31 -20.60 36.64 -23.39
C GLN A 31 -19.84 35.37 -23.76
N VAL A 32 -18.55 35.39 -23.46
CA VAL A 32 -17.83 34.13 -23.26
C VAL A 32 -18.43 33.55 -21.98
N ASN A 33 -19.52 32.80 -22.11
CA ASN A 33 -19.72 31.72 -21.18
C ASN A 33 -18.46 30.90 -21.38
N ALA A 34 -17.48 31.05 -20.48
CA ALA A 34 -16.65 29.92 -20.17
C ALA A 34 -17.68 28.83 -19.99
N ALA A 35 -17.73 27.87 -20.93
CA ALA A 35 -18.13 26.55 -20.55
C ALA A 35 -17.23 26.34 -19.35
N SER A 36 -17.79 26.51 -18.14
CA SER A 36 -17.15 25.99 -16.98
C SER A 36 -16.94 24.58 -17.44
N LYS A 37 -15.67 24.22 -17.71
CA LYS A 37 -15.20 22.86 -17.55
C LYS A 37 -15.95 22.47 -16.30
N TYR A 38 -16.99 21.64 -16.41
CA TYR A 38 -17.98 21.50 -15.38
C TYR A 38 -17.21 21.17 -14.12
N SER A 39 -16.93 22.23 -13.36
CA SER A 39 -16.21 22.12 -12.14
C SER A 39 -17.36 21.65 -11.30
N SER A 40 -17.44 20.34 -11.09
CA SER A 40 -18.07 19.74 -9.91
C SER A 40 -17.29 20.20 -8.66
N ALA A 41 -17.01 21.50 -8.59
CA ALA A 41 -16.34 22.20 -7.53
C ALA A 41 -17.45 22.97 -6.85
N ASN A 42 -18.24 22.25 -6.06
CA ASN A 42 -18.81 22.75 -4.82
C ASN A 42 -19.47 21.67 -3.94
N SER A 43 -19.37 20.37 -4.27
CA SER A 43 -19.67 19.28 -3.31
C SER A 43 -18.61 18.19 -3.18
N ASP A 44 -17.71 18.03 -4.16
CA ASP A 44 -16.90 16.79 -4.25
C ASP A 44 -15.41 16.96 -3.88
N ASN A 45 -14.94 18.20 -3.66
CA ASN A 45 -13.54 18.43 -3.27
C ASN A 45 -13.25 17.99 -1.83
N CYS A 46 -14.25 18.00 -0.96
CA CYS A 46 -14.11 17.53 0.43
C CYS A 46 -13.90 16.01 0.47
N SER A 47 -14.73 15.28 -0.28
CA SER A 47 -14.66 13.82 -0.38
C SER A 47 -13.41 13.34 -1.11
N GLU A 48 -12.95 14.01 -2.16
CA GLU A 48 -11.67 13.69 -2.82
C GLU A 48 -10.48 13.90 -1.87
N PHE A 49 -10.46 14.99 -1.10
CA PHE A 49 -9.39 15.27 -0.16
C PHE A 49 -9.36 14.26 1.01
N GLU A 50 -10.53 13.92 1.55
CA GLU A 50 -10.66 12.87 2.58
C GLU A 50 -10.26 11.50 2.04
N PHE A 51 -10.67 11.16 0.80
CA PHE A 51 -10.27 9.92 0.16
C PHE A 51 -8.76 9.83 -0.05
N LEU A 52 -8.12 10.91 -0.52
CA LEU A 52 -6.67 10.96 -0.68
C LEU A 52 -5.93 10.86 0.66
N LYS A 53 -6.51 11.42 1.72
CA LYS A 53 -5.97 11.31 3.08
C LYS A 53 -6.05 9.87 3.59
N GLU A 54 -7.20 9.22 3.44
CA GLU A 54 -7.43 7.83 3.80
C GLU A 54 -6.49 6.89 3.02
N LEU A 55 -6.35 7.11 1.71
CA LEU A 55 -5.46 6.34 0.86
C LEU A 55 -3.99 6.48 1.28
N LYS A 56 -3.55 7.68 1.66
CA LYS A 56 -2.19 7.90 2.19
C LYS A 56 -1.98 7.19 3.52
N PHE A 57 -2.96 7.26 4.41
CA PHE A 57 -2.93 6.58 5.71
C PHE A 57 -2.81 5.06 5.55
N LEU A 58 -3.68 4.45 4.73
CA LEU A 58 -3.66 3.02 4.45
C LEU A 58 -2.34 2.56 3.82
N ARG A 59 -1.79 3.34 2.87
CA ARG A 59 -0.48 3.05 2.27
C ARG A 59 0.64 3.06 3.31
N GLN A 60 0.58 3.96 4.28
CA GLN A 60 1.55 4.02 5.36
C GLN A 60 1.43 2.82 6.30
N GLU A 61 0.21 2.47 6.72
CA GLU A 61 -0.04 1.32 7.60
C GLU A 61 0.44 0.00 6.96
N VAL A 62 0.14 -0.21 5.68
CA VAL A 62 0.64 -1.39 4.94
C VAL A 62 2.17 -1.44 4.91
N LYS A 63 2.84 -0.29 4.71
CA LYS A 63 4.31 -0.19 4.71
C LYS A 63 4.90 -0.55 6.08
N GLU A 64 4.25 -0.12 7.16
CA GLU A 64 4.67 -0.43 8.53
C GLU A 64 4.49 -1.91 8.86
N LEU A 65 3.37 -2.52 8.45
CA LEU A 65 3.11 -3.96 8.59
C LEU A 65 4.11 -4.82 7.78
N GLN A 66 4.47 -4.40 6.57
CA GLN A 66 5.50 -5.09 5.77
C GLN A 66 6.88 -5.04 6.43
N ARG A 67 7.24 -3.90 7.03
CA ARG A 67 8.50 -3.73 7.78
C ARG A 67 8.53 -4.58 9.04
N SER A 68 7.44 -4.63 9.81
CA SER A 68 7.39 -5.42 11.05
C SER A 68 7.51 -6.93 10.78
N ARG A 69 6.89 -7.44 9.71
CA ARG A 69 7.04 -8.84 9.28
C ARG A 69 8.46 -9.18 8.85
N SER A 70 9.14 -8.25 8.17
CA SER A 70 10.54 -8.43 7.75
C SER A 70 11.50 -8.44 8.95
N PHE A 71 11.22 -7.60 9.95
CA PHE A 71 12.02 -7.52 11.17
C PHE A 71 11.86 -8.78 12.05
N SER A 72 10.63 -9.28 12.19
CA SER A 72 10.33 -10.48 12.97
C SER A 72 11.04 -11.74 12.44
N ARG A 73 11.13 -11.90 11.11
CA ARG A 73 11.82 -13.04 10.48
C ARG A 73 13.34 -13.01 10.64
N ASN A 74 13.95 -11.82 10.71
CA ASN A 74 15.41 -11.71 10.82
C ASN A 74 15.97 -11.82 12.25
N ARG A 75 15.15 -11.65 13.29
CA ARG A 75 15.63 -11.84 14.68
C ARG A 75 15.77 -13.30 15.11
N PHE A 76 15.11 -14.24 14.43
CA PHE A 76 15.14 -15.65 14.83
C PHE A 76 16.32 -16.44 14.28
N ASN A 77 17.10 -15.90 13.33
CA ASN A 77 18.17 -16.65 12.67
C ASN A 77 19.59 -16.33 13.17
N SER A 78 19.73 -15.54 14.24
CA SER A 78 21.01 -15.32 14.92
C SER A 78 21.17 -16.17 16.19
N ARG A 79 20.43 -17.27 16.32
CA ARG A 79 20.92 -18.37 17.17
C ARG A 79 22.07 -19.00 16.40
N ASN A 80 23.27 -18.48 16.63
CA ASN A 80 24.53 -19.12 16.26
C ASN A 80 24.45 -20.60 16.64
N HIS A 81 24.03 -21.44 15.69
CA HIS A 81 24.02 -22.88 15.80
C HIS A 81 25.43 -23.45 15.54
N GLY A 82 26.43 -22.58 15.50
CA GLY A 82 27.82 -22.93 15.34
C GLY A 82 28.55 -22.79 16.67
N LYS A 83 28.89 -23.94 17.24
CA LYS A 83 29.81 -24.17 18.36
C LYS A 83 29.15 -24.14 19.73
N SER A 84 28.98 -25.33 20.31
CA SER A 84 28.82 -25.53 21.75
C SER A 84 29.80 -24.61 22.50
N PRO A 85 29.39 -23.95 23.60
CA PRO A 85 30.29 -23.12 24.39
C PRO A 85 31.59 -23.87 24.66
N LYS A 86 32.73 -23.26 24.31
CA LYS A 86 34.04 -23.83 24.59
C LYS A 86 34.10 -24.15 26.10
N PRO A 87 34.70 -25.28 26.51
CA PRO A 87 34.85 -25.58 27.93
C PRO A 87 35.48 -24.38 28.62
N THR A 88 34.87 -23.93 29.71
CA THR A 88 35.43 -22.90 30.59
C THR A 88 36.73 -23.42 31.20
N ALA A 89 37.49 -22.59 31.93
CA ALA A 89 38.80 -22.95 32.51
C ALA A 89 38.82 -24.26 33.32
N SER A 90 37.67 -24.80 33.73
CA SER A 90 37.51 -26.09 34.41
C SER A 90 37.41 -27.32 33.47
N ASN A 91 37.46 -27.15 32.14
CA ASN A 91 37.29 -28.22 31.15
C ASN A 91 35.97 -29.01 31.33
N VAL A 92 34.89 -28.31 31.70
CA VAL A 92 33.56 -28.92 31.88
C VAL A 92 32.70 -28.67 30.63
N CYS A 93 32.03 -29.72 30.12
CA CYS A 93 31.17 -29.60 28.94
C CYS A 93 29.88 -28.81 29.24
N TRP A 94 29.23 -28.26 28.22
CA TRP A 94 27.99 -27.48 28.38
C TRP A 94 26.89 -28.26 29.14
N TYR A 95 26.81 -29.58 28.94
CA TYR A 95 25.83 -30.41 29.62
C TYR A 95 26.10 -30.50 31.13
N HIS A 96 27.34 -30.70 31.57
CA HIS A 96 27.70 -30.66 32.99
C HIS A 96 27.66 -29.25 33.57
N TYR A 97 27.92 -28.21 32.78
CA TYR A 97 27.72 -26.82 33.22
C TYR A 97 26.24 -26.53 33.53
N LYS A 98 25.31 -27.04 32.70
CA LYS A 98 23.88 -26.78 32.84
C LYS A 98 23.16 -27.74 33.79
N PHE A 99 23.56 -29.01 33.80
CA PHE A 99 22.86 -30.10 34.49
C PHE A 99 23.68 -30.75 35.61
N ALA A 100 24.93 -30.29 35.83
CA ALA A 100 25.86 -30.87 36.81
C ALA A 100 25.96 -32.40 36.67
N GLU A 101 25.99 -33.12 37.79
CA GLU A 101 26.10 -34.59 37.85
C GLU A 101 24.95 -35.33 37.16
N THR A 102 23.83 -34.64 36.86
CA THR A 102 22.68 -35.24 36.17
C THR A 102 22.78 -35.21 34.64
N ALA A 103 23.90 -34.74 34.09
CA ALA A 103 24.13 -34.73 32.65
C ALA A 103 24.08 -36.15 32.08
N ARG A 104 23.35 -36.33 30.98
CA ARG A 104 23.22 -37.63 30.26
C ARG A 104 24.01 -37.67 28.96
N LYS A 105 24.55 -36.53 28.53
CA LYS A 105 25.17 -36.34 27.21
C LYS A 105 26.50 -35.61 27.34
N CYS A 106 27.38 -36.08 28.22
CA CYS A 106 28.73 -35.56 28.32
C CYS A 106 29.49 -35.71 26.99
N ILE A 107 30.24 -34.67 26.62
CA ILE A 107 31.11 -34.65 25.43
C ILE A 107 32.55 -34.55 25.91
N GLN A 108 33.41 -35.49 25.48
CA GLN A 108 34.83 -35.49 25.79
C GLN A 108 35.62 -34.47 24.96
N PRO A 109 36.69 -33.85 25.49
CA PRO A 109 37.25 -34.04 26.84
C PRO A 109 36.46 -33.24 27.89
N CYS A 110 35.97 -33.92 28.93
CA CYS A 110 35.27 -33.30 30.06
C CYS A 110 35.88 -33.77 31.38
N SER A 111 36.20 -32.84 32.27
CA SER A 111 36.76 -33.13 33.60
C SER A 111 35.73 -33.74 34.57
N SER A 112 34.43 -33.63 34.28
CA SER A 112 33.38 -34.16 35.14
C SER A 112 33.15 -35.65 34.87
N GLN A 113 33.21 -36.46 35.93
CA GLN A 113 32.89 -37.89 35.90
C GLN A 113 31.38 -38.11 36.05
N GLY A 114 30.83 -39.08 35.31
CA GLY A 114 29.44 -39.49 35.41
C GLY A 114 28.54 -38.88 34.33
N ASN A 115 28.09 -39.73 33.41
CA ASN A 115 26.81 -39.54 32.75
C ASN A 115 25.78 -40.35 33.55
N LEU A 116 24.58 -39.82 33.76
CA LEU A 116 23.42 -40.64 34.13
C LEU A 116 22.99 -41.47 32.91
N ASN A 117 23.82 -42.42 32.50
CA ASN A 117 23.51 -43.40 31.49
C ASN A 117 22.63 -44.48 32.14
N GLY A 118 21.33 -44.25 32.16
CA GLY A 118 20.32 -45.27 32.44
C GLY A 118 20.49 -46.01 33.77
N GLN A 119 20.18 -45.35 34.88
CA GLN A 119 19.69 -46.07 36.06
C GLN A 119 18.17 -46.20 35.87
N GLU A 120 17.73 -47.39 35.45
CA GLU A 120 16.40 -47.90 35.80
C GLU A 120 16.35 -48.23 37.29
#